data_AF-F4XSG2-F1
#
_entry.id   AF-F4XSG2-F1
#
_cell.length_a   1.000
_cell.length_b   1.000
_cell.length_c   1.000
_cell.angle_alpha   90.00
_cell.angle_beta   90.00
_cell.angle_gamma   90.00
#
_symmetry.space_group_name_H-M   'P 1'
#
loop_
_entity.id
_entity.type
_entity.pdbx_description
1 polymer ?
#
loop_
_entity_poly.entity_id
_entity_poly.type
_entity_poly.pdbx_seq_one_letter_code
_entity_poly.pdbx_strand_id
1 'polypeptide(L)' 'MRNSLIVRLLPKMQRVVVARFRNRSDAEGHLRSLRQLMPDVKFVIIFDTGEELDQK' A
#
# COMPACT_ATOMS: atom_id res chain seq x y z
N MET A 1 -16.47 -3.17 -2.00
CA MET A 1 -15.70 -1.93 -2.26
C MET A 1 -14.26 -2.32 -2.51
N ARG A 2 -13.62 -1.85 -3.58
CA ARG A 2 -12.21 -2.18 -3.88
C ARG A 2 -11.31 -1.24 -3.05
N ASN A 3 -10.56 -1.79 -2.10
CA ASN A 3 -9.74 -0.99 -1.20
C ASN A 3 -8.26 -1.12 -1.59
N SER A 4 -7.55 0.01 -1.67
CA SER A 4 -6.10 0.04 -1.91
C SER A 4 -5.39 0.57 -0.68
N LEU A 5 -4.28 -0.04 -0.29
CA LEU A 5 -3.50 0.35 0.90
C LEU A 5 -2.06 0.63 0.47
N ILE A 6 -1.47 1.69 1.04
CA ILE A 6 -0.01 1.89 0.95
C ILE A 6 0.60 1.40 2.26
N VAL A 7 1.64 0.59 2.14
CA VAL A 7 2.36 -0.01 3.25
C VAL A 7 3.84 0.39 3.16
N ARG A 8 4.40 0.82 4.28
CA ARG A 8 5.85 0.98 4.46
C ARG A 8 6.45 -0.34 4.91
N LEU A 9 7.52 -0.75 4.24
CA LEU A 9 8.34 -1.89 4.66
C LEU A 9 9.41 -1.42 5.63
N LEU A 10 9.54 -2.14 6.74
CA LEU A 10 10.52 -1.90 7.79
C LEU A 10 11.49 -3.09 7.89
N PRO A 11 12.64 -2.93 8.57
CA PRO A 11 13.54 -4.04 8.87
C PRO A 11 12.81 -5.20 9.55
N LYS A 12 13.42 -6.40 9.48
CA LYS A 12 12.86 -7.62 10.10
C LYS A 12 11.45 -7.97 9.59
N MET A 13 11.18 -7.68 8.31
CA MET A 13 9.91 -7.97 7.64
C MET A 13 8.67 -7.31 8.29
N GLN A 14 8.88 -6.23 9.03
CA GLN A 14 7.78 -5.46 9.63
C GLN A 14 7.09 -4.61 8.56
N ARG A 15 5.78 -4.37 8.74
CA ARG A 15 4.92 -3.66 7.79
C ARG A 15 4.00 -2.72 8.54
N VAL A 16 3.86 -1.49 8.05
CA VAL A 16 2.95 -0.48 8.62
C VAL A 16 2.08 0.11 7.52
N VAL A 17 0.75 0.08 7.71
CA VAL A 17 -0.19 0.77 6.82
C VAL A 17 -0.06 2.27 7.04
N VAL A 18 0.27 3.01 5.98
CA VAL A 18 0.46 4.46 6.05
C VAL A 18 -0.71 5.24 5.45
N ALA A 19 -1.46 4.64 4.53
CA ALA A 19 -2.63 5.26 3.93
C ALA A 19 -3.59 4.21 3.36
N ARG A 20 -4.89 4.55 3.32
CA ARG A 20 -5.96 3.74 2.71
C ARG A 20 -6.71 4.58 1.68
N PHE A 21 -7.05 3.97 0.56
CA PHE A 21 -7.72 4.61 -0.57
C PHE A 21 -8.90 3.77 -1.04
N ARG A 22 -9.96 4.46 -1.50
CA ARG A 22 -11.18 3.84 -2.05
C ARG A 22 -11.08 3.54 -3.55
N ASN A 23 -10.02 4.00 -4.20
CA ASN A 23 -9.72 3.71 -5.60
C ASN A 23 -8.21 3.57 -5.81
N ARG A 24 -7.85 2.92 -6.92
CA ARG A 24 -6.46 2.60 -7.26
C ARG A 24 -5.66 3.81 -7.73
N SER A 25 -6.27 4.69 -8.52
CA SER A 25 -5.60 5.83 -9.13
C SER A 25 -5.06 6.82 -8.09
N ASP A 26 -5.84 7.10 -7.04
CA ASP A 26 -5.40 7.96 -5.94
C ASP A 26 -4.22 7.35 -5.18
N ALA A 27 -4.27 6.03 -4.95
CA ALA A 27 -3.21 5.31 -4.25
C ALA A 27 -1.90 5.28 -5.06
N GLU A 28 -1.98 5.10 -6.37
CA GLU A 28 -0.80 5.15 -7.26
C GLU A 28 -0.20 6.56 -7.31
N GLY A 29 -1.04 7.59 -7.43
CA GLY A 29 -0.61 8.99 -7.39
C GLY A 29 0.11 9.31 -6.08
N HIS A 30 -0.45 8.90 -4.94
CA HIS A 30 0.15 9.11 -3.63
C HIS A 30 1.45 8.33 -3.44
N LEU A 31 1.53 7.09 -3.92
CA LEU A 31 2.77 6.29 -3.88
C LEU A 31 3.90 6.97 -4.66
N ARG A 32 3.60 7.58 -5.81
CA ARG A 32 4.59 8.32 -6.60
C ARG A 32 5.17 9.50 -5.81
N SER A 33 4.33 10.29 -5.15
CA SER A 33 4.78 11.39 -4.29
C SER A 33 5.63 10.90 -3.12
N LEU A 34 5.22 9.82 -2.44
CA LEU A 34 6.00 9.24 -1.33
C LEU A 34 7.38 8.79 -1.76
N ARG A 35 7.52 8.16 -2.94
CA ARG A 35 8.81 7.74 -3.48
C ARG A 35 9.71 8.90 -3.86
N GLN A 36 9.14 10.03 -4.29
CA GLN A 36 9.91 11.24 -4.59
C GLN A 36 10.38 11.94 -3.31
N LEU A 37 9.53 12.02 -2.29
CA LEU A 37 9.84 12.67 -1.02
C LEU A 37 10.79 11.85 -0.14
N MET A 38 10.71 10.52 -0.23
CA MET A 38 11.44 9.58 0.64
C MET A 38 12.00 8.41 -0.20
N PRO A 39 13.01 8.65 -1.06
CA PRO A 39 13.51 7.65 -2.00
C PRO A 39 14.10 6.41 -1.32
N ASP A 40 14.67 6.58 -0.11
CA ASP A 40 15.25 5.48 0.67
C ASP A 40 14.22 4.60 1.37
N VAL A 41 12.95 5.03 1.42
CA VAL A 41 11.89 4.27 2.07
C VAL A 41 11.16 3.37 1.07
N LYS A 42 11.09 2.09 1.41
CA LYS A 42 10.39 1.09 0.61
C LYS A 42 8.89 1.13 0.90
N PHE A 43 8.13 1.60 -0.08
CA PHE A 43 6.67 1.57 -0.07
C PHE A 43 6.12 0.58 -1.11
N VAL A 44 5.07 -0.14 -0.72
CA VAL A 44 4.30 -1.02 -1.59
C VAL A 44 2.83 -0.68 -1.53
N ILE A 45 2.12 -0.93 -2.62
CA ILE A 45 0.66 -0.85 -2.68
C ILE A 45 0.09 -2.26 -2.60
N ILE A 46 -0.93 -2.44 -1.78
CA ILE A 46 -1.70 -3.68 -1.66
C ILE A 46 -3.09 -3.38 -2.20
N PHE A 47 -3.49 -4.15 -3.21
CA PHE A 47 -4.83 -4.10 -3.77
C PHE A 47 -5.65 -5.24 -3.17
N ASP A 48 -6.71 -4.88 -2.46
CA ASP A 48 -7.72 -5.84 -2.06
C ASP A 48 -8.71 -6.00 -3.23
N THR A 49 -8.60 -7.12 -3.95
CA THR A 49 -9.49 -7.46 -5.06
C THR A 49 -10.84 -7.98 -4.58
N GLY A 50 -11.06 -8.12 -3.26
CA GLY A 50 -12.27 -8.70 -2.69
C GLY A 50 -12.35 -10.21 -2.87
N GLU A 51 -11.25 -10.87 -3.25
CA GLU A 51 -11.13 -12.31 -3.00
C GLU A 51 -10.87 -12.46 -1.51
N GLU A 52 -11.92 -12.88 -0.80
CA GLU A 52 -11.80 -13.48 0.51
C GLU A 52 -10.66 -14.50 0.40
N LEU A 53 -9.48 -14.17 0.94
CA LEU A 53 -8.44 -15.15 1.13
C LEU A 53 -8.98 -16.08 2.20
N ASP A 54 -9.80 -17.04 1.76
CA ASP A 54 -10.20 -18.21 2.52
C ASP A 54 -8.89 -18.88 2.96
N GLN A 55 -8.46 -18.51 4.17
CA GLN A 55 -7.51 -19.30 4.93
C GLN A 55 -8.28 -20.53 5.37
N LYS A 56 -8.27 -21.55 4.50
CA LYS A 56 -8.62 -22.93 4.87
C LYS A 56 -7.39 -23.66 5.40
#